data_AF-A0AAW9EF31-F1
#
_entry.id   AF-A0AAW9EF31-F1
#
_cell.length_a   1.000
_cell.length_b   1.000
_cell.length_c   1.000
_cell.angle_alpha   90.00
_cell.angle_beta   90.00
_cell.angle_gamma   90.00
#
_symmetry.space_group_name_H-M   'P 1'
#
loop_
_entity.id
_entity.type
_entity.pdbx_description
1 polymer ?
#
loop_
_entity_poly.entity_id
_entity_poly.type
_entity_poly.pdbx_seq_one_letter_code
_entity_poly.pdbx_strand_id
1 'polypeptide(L)'
;QETLSIVGWRDVPTNEGVLGEIALSSLPRIEQIFVNAPAGWRPRDMERRLFIARRRIEKRLLQDKDFYVCSLSNLVNIYKGLCMP
;
A
#
# COMPACT_ATOMS: atom_id res chain seq x y z
N GLN A 1 -5.85 12.69 -12.81
CA GLN A 1 -6.02 12.85 -11.35
C GLN A 1 -7.26 12.06 -10.91
N GLU A 2 -7.24 11.39 -9.75
CA GLU A 2 -8.33 10.50 -9.29
C GLU A 2 -9.31 11.15 -8.31
N THR A 3 -9.28 12.48 -8.11
CA THR A 3 -10.13 13.23 -7.14
C THR A 3 -10.03 12.78 -5.66
N LEU A 4 -9.24 11.75 -5.37
CA LEU A 4 -8.85 11.34 -4.02
C LEU A 4 -7.89 12.36 -3.42
N SER A 5 -8.04 12.62 -2.12
CA SER A 5 -7.15 13.49 -1.36
C SER A 5 -6.29 12.67 -0.40
N ILE A 6 -5.01 13.02 -0.29
CA ILE A 6 -4.07 12.36 0.61
C ILE A 6 -4.22 13.00 1.98
N VAL A 7 -4.49 12.18 3.00
CA VAL A 7 -4.53 12.62 4.40
C VAL A 7 -3.12 12.65 4.96
N GLY A 8 -2.35 11.60 4.70
CA GLY A 8 -0.97 11.49 5.16
C GLY A 8 -0.42 10.08 5.00
N TRP A 9 0.83 9.95 5.45
CA TRP A 9 1.58 8.70 5.48
C TRP A 9 1.79 8.27 6.92
N ARG A 10 1.83 6.95 7.13
CA ARG A 10 2.11 6.32 8.41
C ARG A 10 3.21 5.29 8.20
N ASP A 11 4.33 5.47 8.88
CA ASP A 11 5.33 4.42 9.03
C ASP A 11 4.73 3.25 9.81
N VAL A 12 4.80 2.04 9.24
CA VAL A 12 4.24 0.86 9.88
C VAL A 12 5.22 0.37 10.95
N PRO A 13 4.79 0.26 12.22
CA PRO A 13 5.67 -0.27 13.26
C PRO A 13 5.96 -1.75 12.98
N THR A 14 7.24 -2.08 12.85
CA THR A 14 7.75 -3.44 12.64
C THR A 14 8.71 -3.82 13.77
N ASN A 15 8.91 -5.12 13.98
CA ASN A 15 9.96 -5.63 14.86
C ASN A 15 10.94 -6.45 14.02
N GLU A 16 12.12 -5.92 13.79
CA GLU A 16 13.15 -6.58 12.96
C GLU A 16 13.81 -7.77 13.66
N GLY A 17 13.75 -7.85 15.00
CA GLY A 17 14.37 -8.91 15.78
C GLY A 17 13.80 -10.31 15.56
N VAL A 18 12.66 -10.42 14.86
CA VAL A 18 12.03 -11.71 14.52
C VAL A 18 12.40 -12.20 13.12
N LEU A 19 13.16 -11.41 12.36
CA LEU A 19 13.51 -11.72 10.97
C LEU A 19 14.86 -12.44 10.90
N GLY A 20 14.97 -13.43 10.00
CA GLY A 20 16.25 -14.03 9.64
C GLY A 20 17.06 -13.14 8.70
N GLU A 21 18.35 -13.45 8.51
CA GLU A 21 19.28 -12.63 7.72
C GLU A 21 18.80 -12.33 6.30
N ILE A 22 18.21 -13.32 5.62
CA ILE A 22 17.69 -13.18 4.24
C ILE A 22 16.48 -12.22 4.20
N ALA A 23 15.61 -12.29 5.22
CA ALA A 23 14.45 -11.42 5.30
C ALA A 23 14.86 -9.98 5.64
N LEU A 24 15.88 -9.81 6.49
CA LEU A 24 16.48 -8.51 6.81
C LEU A 24 17.14 -7.86 5.59
N SER A 25 17.90 -8.63 4.81
CA SER A 25 18.61 -8.09 3.63
C SER A 25 17.67 -7.61 2.51
N SER A 26 16.40 -8.05 2.54
CA SER A 26 15.38 -7.70 1.57
C SER A 26 14.21 -6.92 2.18
N LEU A 27 14.36 -6.44 3.42
CA LEU A 27 13.30 -5.73 4.14
C LEU A 27 12.99 -4.39 3.45
N PRO A 28 11.78 -4.19 2.90
CA PRO A 28 11.40 -2.91 2.33
C PRO A 28 11.05 -1.90 3.43
N ARG A 29 11.08 -0.61 3.08
CA ARG A 29 10.40 0.42 3.89
C ARG A 29 8.88 0.20 3.77
N ILE A 30 8.21 -0.04 4.89
CA ILE A 30 6.77 -0.34 4.91
C ILE A 30 6.00 0.89 5.41
N GLU A 31 5.20 1.47 4.53
CA GLU A 31 4.38 2.65 4.83
C GLU A 31 2.92 2.43 4.42
N GLN A 32 2.02 3.10 5.12
CA GLN A 32 0.61 3.18 4.79
C GLN A 32 0.24 4.59 4.37
N ILE A 33 -0.48 4.71 3.26
CA ILE A 33 -1.07 5.97 2.82
C ILE A 33 -2.56 5.98 3.16
N PHE A 34 -3.00 7.05 3.80
CA PHE A 34 -4.43 7.29 4.04
C PHE A 34 -4.98 8.27 3.02
N VAL A 35 -6.11 7.91 2.43
CA VAL A 35 -6.76 8.69 1.38
C VAL A 35 -8.24 8.89 1.69
N ASN A 36 -8.70 10.12 1.50
CA ASN A 36 -10.11 10.49 1.60
C ASN A 36 -10.74 10.54 0.22
N ALA A 37 -11.94 9.97 0.13
CA ALA A 37 -12.81 10.11 -1.02
C ALA A 37 -13.70 11.36 -0.89
N PRO A 38 -14.08 12.01 -2.00
CA PRO A 38 -15.07 13.08 -1.97
C PRO A 38 -16.42 12.63 -1.39
N ALA A 39 -17.17 13.58 -0.83
CA ALA A 39 -18.53 13.34 -0.38
C ALA A 39 -19.43 12.82 -1.52
N GLY A 40 -20.33 11.89 -1.20
CA GLY A 40 -21.29 11.33 -2.15
C GLY A 40 -20.81 10.08 -2.91
N TRP A 41 -19.56 9.67 -2.75
CA TRP A 41 -19.08 8.41 -3.32
C TRP A 41 -19.58 7.21 -2.51
N ARG A 42 -20.06 6.19 -3.21
CA ARG A 42 -20.40 4.90 -2.58
C ARG A 42 -19.13 4.08 -2.38
N PRO A 43 -19.10 3.12 -1.44
CA PRO A 43 -17.92 2.27 -1.21
C PRO A 43 -17.36 1.63 -2.48
N ARG A 44 -18.24 1.19 -3.40
CA ARG A 44 -17.88 0.59 -4.69
C ARG A 44 -17.18 1.58 -5.65
N ASP A 45 -17.57 2.85 -5.63
CA ASP A 45 -16.95 3.88 -6.48
C ASP A 45 -15.53 4.16 -6.01
N MET A 46 -15.34 4.24 -4.70
CA MET A 46 -14.02 4.38 -4.07
C MET A 46 -13.13 3.17 -4.40
N GLU A 47 -13.62 1.93 -4.26
CA GLU A 47 -12.86 0.73 -4.62
C GLU A 47 -12.39 0.74 -6.08
N ARG A 48 -13.28 1.06 -7.02
CA ARG A 48 -12.92 1.17 -8.44
C ARG A 48 -11.81 2.20 -8.66
N ARG A 49 -11.86 3.31 -7.95
CA ARG A 49 -10.90 4.42 -8.10
C ARG A 49 -9.56 4.09 -7.46
N LEU A 50 -9.55 3.47 -6.29
CA LEU A 50 -8.33 2.96 -5.66
C LEU A 50 -7.66 1.88 -6.53
N PHE A 51 -8.44 1.00 -7.15
CA PHE A 51 -7.92 0.02 -8.10
C PHE A 51 -7.24 0.68 -9.32
N ILE A 52 -7.87 1.70 -9.92
CA ILE A 52 -7.28 2.45 -11.03
C ILE A 52 -6.01 3.18 -10.59
N ALA A 53 -6.03 3.81 -9.40
CA ALA A 53 -4.87 4.49 -8.83
C ALA A 53 -3.69 3.52 -8.68
N ARG A 54 -3.91 2.36 -8.06
CA ARG A 54 -2.90 1.29 -7.92
C ARG A 54 -2.31 0.89 -9.27
N ARG A 55 -3.14 0.57 -10.26
CA ARG A 55 -2.66 0.17 -11.60
C ARG A 55 -1.85 1.26 -12.30
N ARG A 56 -2.19 2.54 -12.08
CA ARG A 56 -1.43 3.67 -12.65
C ARG A 56 -0.08 3.83 -11.96
N ILE A 57 -0.04 3.67 -10.65
CA ILE A 57 1.20 3.70 -9.87
C ILE A 57 2.13 2.57 -10.33
N GLU A 58 1.62 1.33 -10.38
CA GLU A 58 2.37 0.15 -10.87
C GLU A 58 2.93 0.36 -12.28
N LYS A 59 2.13 0.93 -13.20
CA LYS A 59 2.60 1.25 -14.56
C LYS A 59 3.67 2.34 -14.59
N ARG A 60 3.58 3.33 -13.71
CA ARG A 60 4.52 4.46 -13.67
C ARG A 60 5.86 4.04 -13.07
N LEU A 61 5.83 3.12 -12.11
CA LEU A 61 7.01 2.61 -11.40
C LEU A 61 7.46 1.24 -11.93
N LEU A 62 7.12 0.89 -13.17
CA LEU A 62 7.42 -0.42 -13.76
C LEU A 62 8.93 -0.76 -13.76
N GLN A 63 9.79 0.27 -13.79
CA GLN A 63 11.25 0.12 -13.78
C GLN A 63 11.81 -0.02 -12.36
N ASP A 64 11.04 0.32 -11.34
CA ASP A 64 11.41 0.17 -9.95
C ASP A 64 10.97 -1.21 -9.45
N LYS A 65 11.94 -2.12 -9.31
CA LYS A 65 11.68 -3.52 -8.96
C LYS A 65 11.37 -3.72 -7.48
N ASP A 66 11.73 -2.76 -6.64
CA ASP A 66 11.58 -2.85 -5.19
C ASP A 66 10.26 -2.21 -4.73
N PHE A 67 9.61 -1.43 -5.61
CA PHE A 67 8.31 -0.85 -5.34
C PHE A 67 7.16 -1.85 -5.46
N TYR A 68 6.34 -1.95 -4.40
CA TYR A 68 5.17 -2.80 -4.38
C TYR A 68 4.04 -2.25 -3.52
N VAL A 69 2.79 -2.42 -3.99
CA VAL A 69 1.56 -2.09 -3.23
C VAL A 69 0.85 -3.38 -2.85
N CYS A 70 0.87 -3.73 -1.56
CA CYS A 70 0.19 -4.92 -1.04
C CYS A 70 -1.32 -4.88 -1.24
N SER A 71 -1.92 -3.78 -0.84
CA SER A 71 -3.36 -3.51 -0.99
C SER A 71 -3.59 -2.01 -1.01
N LEU A 72 -4.60 -1.60 -1.78
CA LEU A 72 -5.12 -0.24 -1.74
C LEU A 72 -6.63 -0.33 -1.92
N SER A 73 -7.33 -0.49 -0.80
CA SER A 73 -8.77 -0.74 -0.72
C SER A 73 -9.32 -0.12 0.56
N ASN A 74 -10.60 0.25 0.56
CA ASN A 74 -11.35 0.67 1.74
C ASN A 74 -11.97 -0.52 2.51
N LEU A 75 -11.93 -1.73 1.95
CA LEU A 75 -12.50 -2.94 2.57
C LEU A 75 -11.43 -3.84 3.18
N VAL A 76 -10.29 -3.97 2.51
CA VAL A 76 -9.27 -4.98 2.86
C VAL A 76 -7.89 -4.33 2.95
N ASN A 77 -7.19 -4.61 4.05
CA ASN A 77 -5.80 -4.27 4.24
C ASN A 77 -4.98 -5.55 4.44
N ILE A 78 -3.91 -5.71 3.66
CA ILE A 78 -3.08 -6.92 3.64
C ILE A 78 -1.77 -6.63 4.38
N TYR A 79 -1.53 -7.37 5.46
CA TYR A 79 -0.23 -7.48 6.11
C TYR A 79 0.42 -8.79 5.68
N LYS A 80 1.54 -8.71 4.97
CA LYS A 80 2.33 -9.87 4.55
C LYS A 80 3.81 -9.54 4.70
N GLY A 81 4.61 -10.56 5.00
CA GLY A 81 6.05 -10.44 5.14
C GLY A 81 6.71 -11.81 5.07
N LEU A 82 8.03 -11.81 4.89
CA LEU A 82 8.86 -13.02 4.96
C LEU A 82 9.27 -13.27 6.42
N CYS A 83 8.32 -13.76 7.22
CA CYS A 83 8.53 -14.14 8.61
C CYS A 83 7.86 -15.49 8.89
N MET A 84 8.23 -16.15 9.98
CA MET A 84 7.50 -17.34 10.43
C MET A 84 6.06 -16.93 10.85
N PRO A 85 5.04 -17.75 10.54
CA PRO A 85 3.66 -17.52 10.98
C PRO A 85 3.50 -17.49 12.50
#